data_AF-A0A9P8LCK3-F1
#
_entry.id   AF-A0A9P8LCK3-F1
#
_cell.length_a   1.000
_cell.length_b   1.000
_cell.length_c   1.000
_cell.angle_alpha   90.00
_cell.angle_beta   90.00
_cell.angle_gamma   90.00
#
_symmetry.space_group_name_H-M   'P 1'
#
loop_
_entity.id
_entity.type
_entity.pdbx_description
1 polymer ?
#
loop_
_entity_poly.entity_id
_entity_poly.type
_entity_poly.pdbx_seq_one_letter_code
_entity_poly.pdbx_strand_id
1 'polypeptide(L)'
;MEDHARAPFAIRAVHYGYPPLVFFYYLSAISVSICTLQTISPRVRDQRVRRDVILGVMTLVVVSYVSEAIGILTHSLIARDWYGTQHHIIYVLSSILVWGILVLGLLDSKFPVWFPYYGSWLIALAAEIVLIAFPQSFHSPKLQFEYAQITIQVLRIGFLLLLTSIFLIIRRRHDGRGCGSDEESQTLLTNDNPAGPQNENNYGAVASTCGANTPADAGDGGESGDEHQKEEKKRMKRLREKLLNDGNWWTYAKSFSIFIPYVWPSRNKWLQLNLVLVALCLVAGRFLNVLVPRQLGIATDSLSTGTGKLSHYTSDTISAGIGALRSYLWIPIDQYSYRAISTAAYNHIMNLSSDFHSNKKSGELYASIDQGRSINGFIDDVCFTVLPMLVDLIVAFGYFYYLFDAYMALIVGVVTVVYLWATTKLGAQQDQIRRDYRTSSRNESHVLYESMGSWTTVCVSPT
;
A
#
# COMPACT_ATOMS: atom_id res chain seq x y z
N MET A 1 -31.29 8.61 40.96
CA MET A 1 -30.29 7.86 40.17
C MET A 1 -30.80 7.52 38.75
N GLU A 2 -31.94 8.07 38.30
CA GLU A 2 -32.57 7.72 37.01
C GLU A 2 -32.90 8.94 36.10
N ASP A 3 -32.22 10.08 36.27
CA ASP A 3 -32.46 11.29 35.45
C ASP A 3 -31.18 11.86 34.79
N HIS A 4 -30.29 10.98 34.34
CA HIS A 4 -29.34 11.38 33.29
C HIS A 4 -30.10 11.35 31.96
N ALA A 5 -30.71 12.50 31.65
CA ALA A 5 -31.43 12.80 30.41
C ALA A 5 -30.86 12.00 29.23
N ARG A 6 -31.67 11.09 28.69
CA ARG A 6 -31.30 10.28 27.53
C ARG A 6 -30.89 11.22 26.41
N ALA A 7 -29.59 11.35 26.16
CA ALA A 7 -29.10 12.06 24.99
C ALA A 7 -29.87 11.50 23.76
N PRO A 8 -30.43 12.38 22.91
CA PRO A 8 -31.24 11.95 21.78
C PRO A 8 -30.45 10.93 20.97
N PHE A 9 -31.12 9.85 20.57
CA PHE A 9 -30.51 8.73 19.84
C PHE A 9 -29.62 9.20 18.68
N ALA A 10 -30.00 10.31 18.04
CA ALA A 10 -29.23 11.00 17.01
C ALA A 10 -27.79 11.34 17.42
N ILE A 11 -27.55 11.92 18.61
CA ILE A 11 -26.19 12.32 19.04
C ILE A 11 -25.31 11.09 19.25
N ARG A 12 -25.87 10.04 19.87
CA ARG A 12 -25.16 8.77 20.05
C ARG A 12 -24.80 8.15 18.71
N ALA A 13 -25.73 8.13 17.76
CA ALA A 13 -25.49 7.60 16.42
C ALA A 13 -24.37 8.38 15.71
N VAL A 14 -24.33 9.71 15.82
CA VAL A 14 -23.27 10.52 15.20
C VAL A 14 -21.92 10.30 15.88
N HIS A 15 -21.85 10.26 17.21
CA HIS A 15 -20.59 9.98 17.94
C HIS A 15 -19.97 8.63 17.60
N TYR A 16 -20.77 7.57 17.48
CA TYR A 16 -20.28 6.25 17.09
C TYR A 16 -20.02 6.14 15.59
N GLY A 17 -20.81 6.81 14.75
CA GLY A 17 -20.76 6.67 13.30
C GLY A 17 -19.66 7.48 12.64
N TYR A 18 -19.36 8.69 13.12
CA TYR A 18 -18.45 9.62 12.45
C TYR A 18 -17.01 9.07 12.28
N PRO A 19 -16.30 8.62 13.34
CA PRO A 19 -14.90 8.22 13.20
C PRO A 19 -14.70 6.99 12.29
N PRO A 20 -15.51 5.91 12.40
CA PRO A 20 -15.46 4.79 11.46
C PRO A 20 -15.79 5.21 10.02
N LEU A 21 -16.75 6.12 9.82
CA LEU A 21 -17.13 6.59 8.48
C LEU A 21 -15.94 7.30 7.80
N VAL A 22 -15.26 8.21 8.50
CA VAL A 22 -14.04 8.87 7.99
C VAL A 22 -12.95 7.84 7.69
N PHE A 23 -12.75 6.86 8.57
CA PHE A 23 -11.75 5.81 8.40
C PHE A 23 -12.01 4.94 7.16
N PHE A 24 -13.23 4.41 7.00
CA PHE A 24 -13.59 3.58 5.86
C PHE A 24 -13.62 4.38 4.55
N TYR A 25 -14.05 5.64 4.58
CA TYR A 25 -13.93 6.52 3.43
C TYR A 25 -12.46 6.72 3.03
N TYR A 26 -11.60 7.04 4.00
CA TYR A 26 -10.18 7.24 3.75
C TYR A 26 -9.50 5.98 3.23
N LEU A 27 -9.76 4.82 3.86
CA LEU A 27 -9.24 3.53 3.41
C LEU A 27 -9.71 3.20 2.00
N SER A 28 -11.01 3.28 1.71
CA SER A 28 -11.55 2.98 0.39
C SER A 28 -11.02 3.94 -0.68
N ALA A 29 -10.95 5.24 -0.39
CA ALA A 29 -10.41 6.23 -1.31
C ALA A 29 -8.90 6.04 -1.55
N ILE A 30 -8.14 5.63 -0.53
CA ILE A 30 -6.73 5.25 -0.70
C ILE A 30 -6.60 3.95 -1.48
N SER A 31 -7.38 2.92 -1.17
CA SER A 31 -7.37 1.66 -1.91
C SER A 31 -7.71 1.90 -3.38
N VAL A 32 -8.72 2.72 -3.68
CA VAL A 32 -9.04 3.15 -5.04
C VAL A 32 -7.85 3.91 -5.64
N SER A 33 -7.26 4.87 -4.92
CA SER A 33 -6.09 5.61 -5.42
C SER A 33 -4.87 4.72 -5.71
N ILE A 34 -4.62 3.69 -4.90
CA ILE A 34 -3.55 2.72 -5.11
C ILE A 34 -3.90 1.83 -6.31
N CYS A 35 -5.17 1.46 -6.45
CA CYS A 35 -5.66 0.67 -7.57
C CYS A 35 -5.66 1.46 -8.89
N THR A 36 -5.95 2.76 -8.90
CA THR A 36 -6.24 3.56 -10.11
C THR A 36 -5.09 4.46 -10.57
N LEU A 37 -3.82 4.04 -10.48
CA LEU A 37 -2.60 4.80 -10.88
C LEU A 37 -2.12 5.87 -9.91
N GLN A 38 -0.90 5.65 -9.40
CA GLN A 38 0.04 6.74 -9.16
C GLN A 38 0.93 6.95 -10.40
N THR A 39 0.50 7.78 -11.35
CA THR A 39 1.40 8.53 -12.25
C THR A 39 0.77 9.86 -12.69
N ILE A 40 0.37 10.71 -11.73
CA ILE A 40 0.39 12.15 -12.02
C ILE A 40 1.85 12.58 -11.93
N SER A 41 2.44 12.89 -13.08
CA SER A 41 3.77 13.49 -13.22
C SER A 41 4.03 14.52 -12.12
N PRO A 42 5.16 14.46 -11.40
CA PRO A 42 5.41 15.39 -10.31
C PRO A 42 5.67 16.77 -10.90
N ARG A 43 4.77 17.75 -10.67
CA ARG A 43 5.14 19.17 -10.77
C ARG A 43 5.90 19.53 -9.48
N VAL A 44 7.22 19.32 -9.55
CA VAL A 44 8.16 19.09 -8.43
C VAL A 44 8.34 20.23 -7.39
N ARG A 45 7.88 21.46 -7.64
CA ARG A 45 8.33 22.63 -6.82
C ARG A 45 7.25 23.35 -6.01
N ASP A 46 6.01 23.47 -6.50
CA ASP A 46 4.95 24.21 -5.79
C ASP A 46 4.13 23.37 -4.79
N GLN A 47 4.34 22.04 -4.76
CA GLN A 47 3.51 21.10 -4.00
C GLN A 47 4.03 20.83 -2.57
N ARG A 48 5.32 21.07 -2.30
CA ARG A 48 5.94 20.80 -0.98
C ARG A 48 5.54 21.80 0.11
N VAL A 49 5.62 23.11 -0.19
CA VAL A 49 5.19 24.17 0.76
C VAL A 49 3.71 24.01 1.13
N ARG A 50 2.88 23.58 0.17
CA ARG A 50 1.45 23.32 0.39
C ARG A 50 1.21 22.11 1.30
N ARG A 51 2.04 21.06 1.17
CA ARG A 51 1.94 19.87 2.01
C ARG A 51 2.23 20.15 3.47
N ASP A 52 3.31 20.86 3.75
CA ASP A 52 3.74 21.07 5.14
C ASP A 52 2.77 21.99 5.90
N VAL A 53 2.19 22.99 5.21
CA VAL A 53 1.10 23.82 5.78
C VAL A 53 -0.16 23.00 6.06
N ILE A 54 -0.62 22.18 5.10
CA ILE A 54 -1.81 21.33 5.29
C ILE A 54 -1.57 20.30 6.40
N LEU A 55 -0.38 19.71 6.46
CA LEU A 55 0.02 18.80 7.52
C LEU A 55 0.01 19.52 8.88
N GLY A 56 0.50 20.76 8.96
CA GLY A 56 0.41 21.58 10.17
C GLY A 56 -1.03 21.85 10.63
N VAL A 57 -1.96 22.12 9.71
CA VAL A 57 -3.37 22.31 10.09
C VAL A 57 -4.03 20.98 10.50
N MET A 58 -3.69 19.87 9.84
CA MET A 58 -4.16 18.53 10.22
C MET A 58 -3.65 18.11 11.61
N THR A 59 -2.40 18.41 11.95
CA THR A 59 -1.87 18.15 13.29
C THR A 59 -2.56 19.03 14.34
N LEU A 60 -2.90 20.28 14.03
CA LEU A 60 -3.71 21.12 14.92
C LEU A 60 -5.11 20.54 15.17
N VAL A 61 -5.74 19.90 14.17
CA VAL A 61 -7.00 19.15 14.38
C VAL A 61 -6.80 17.99 15.34
N VAL A 62 -5.74 17.18 15.18
CA VAL A 62 -5.41 16.10 16.14
C VAL A 62 -5.19 16.66 17.55
N VAL A 63 -4.40 17.74 17.68
CA VAL A 63 -4.15 18.41 18.96
C VAL A 63 -5.45 18.89 19.60
N SER A 64 -6.43 19.35 18.80
CA SER A 64 -7.74 19.73 19.33
C SER A 64 -8.50 18.55 19.93
N TYR A 65 -8.47 17.35 19.33
CA TYR A 65 -9.06 16.14 19.92
C TYR A 65 -8.32 15.69 21.18
N VAL A 66 -6.98 15.75 21.17
CA VAL A 66 -6.17 15.45 22.35
C VAL A 66 -6.48 16.42 23.49
N SER A 67 -6.65 17.72 23.18
CA SER A 67 -7.01 18.72 24.19
C SER A 67 -8.40 18.47 24.80
N GLU A 68 -9.36 17.99 24.01
CA GLU A 68 -10.68 17.57 24.50
C GLU A 68 -10.57 16.34 25.40
N ALA A 69 -9.74 15.34 25.04
CA ALA A 69 -9.48 14.17 25.86
C ALA A 69 -8.84 14.54 27.22
N ILE A 70 -7.84 15.43 27.21
CA ILE A 70 -7.19 15.93 28.42
C ILE A 70 -8.19 16.73 29.27
N GLY A 71 -9.05 17.54 28.64
CA GLY A 71 -10.12 18.25 29.33
C GLY A 71 -11.07 17.31 30.09
N ILE A 72 -11.54 16.24 29.44
CA ILE A 72 -12.40 15.23 30.08
C ILE A 72 -11.67 14.53 31.22
N LEU A 73 -10.41 14.15 31.01
CA LEU A 73 -9.60 13.47 32.02
C LEU A 73 -9.37 14.36 33.25
N THR A 74 -9.00 15.63 33.05
CA THR A 74 -8.77 16.59 34.13
C THR A 74 -10.04 16.85 34.94
N HIS A 75 -11.19 17.01 34.28
CA HIS A 75 -12.47 17.16 34.97
C HIS A 75 -12.85 15.91 35.77
N SER A 76 -12.62 14.71 35.23
CA SER A 76 -12.87 13.45 35.94
C SER A 76 -11.95 13.24 37.15
N LEU A 77 -10.70 13.71 37.10
CA LEU A 77 -9.78 13.65 38.23
C LEU A 77 -10.14 14.63 39.35
N ILE A 78 -10.66 15.81 38.99
CA ILE A 78 -11.07 16.86 39.95
C ILE A 78 -12.42 16.51 40.58
N ALA A 79 -13.41 16.18 39.77
CA ALA A 79 -14.72 15.74 40.19
C ALA A 79 -14.79 14.21 40.19
N ARG A 80 -14.29 13.58 41.26
CA ARG A 80 -14.13 12.11 41.40
C ARG A 80 -15.41 11.28 41.16
N ASP A 81 -16.58 11.91 41.20
CA ASP A 81 -17.88 11.27 40.98
C ASP A 81 -18.42 11.46 39.54
N TRP A 82 -17.70 12.20 38.69
CA TRP A 82 -18.11 12.47 37.32
C TRP A 82 -17.28 11.67 36.32
N TYR A 83 -17.97 10.79 35.58
CA TYR A 83 -17.43 10.09 34.44
C TYR A 83 -18.09 10.63 33.17
N GLY A 84 -17.28 10.90 32.15
CA GLY A 84 -17.78 11.29 30.84
C GLY A 84 -18.67 10.20 30.25
N THR A 85 -19.64 10.58 29.42
CA THR A 85 -20.52 9.60 28.78
C THR A 85 -19.72 8.71 27.82
N GLN A 86 -19.98 7.39 27.84
CA GLN A 86 -19.24 6.39 27.06
C GLN A 86 -19.15 6.74 25.56
N HIS A 87 -20.25 7.23 24.98
CA HIS A 87 -20.31 7.63 23.57
C HIS A 87 -19.40 8.83 23.24
N HIS A 88 -19.22 9.77 24.17
CA HIS A 88 -18.34 10.92 23.98
C HIS A 88 -16.86 10.53 24.08
N ILE A 89 -16.50 9.67 25.04
CA ILE A 89 -15.11 9.19 25.20
C ILE A 89 -14.67 8.38 23.97
N ILE A 90 -15.52 7.46 23.51
CA ILE A 90 -15.23 6.63 22.33
C ILE A 90 -15.07 7.51 21.09
N TYR A 91 -15.91 8.53 20.93
CA TYR A 91 -15.80 9.51 19.84
C TYR A 91 -14.43 10.22 19.85
N VAL A 92 -14.00 10.76 21.00
CA VAL A 92 -12.73 11.51 21.08
C VAL A 92 -11.55 10.58 20.81
N LEU A 93 -11.49 9.41 21.46
CA LEU A 93 -10.37 8.47 21.29
C LEU A 93 -10.28 7.94 19.86
N SER A 94 -11.40 7.58 19.24
CA SER A 94 -11.40 7.04 17.87
C SER A 94 -11.09 8.14 16.86
N SER A 95 -11.51 9.38 17.11
CA SER A 95 -11.13 10.53 16.27
C SER A 95 -9.62 10.81 16.33
N ILE A 96 -8.98 10.70 17.50
CA ILE A 96 -7.52 10.83 17.64
C ILE A 96 -6.82 9.75 16.79
N LEU A 97 -7.28 8.50 16.87
CA LEU A 97 -6.73 7.40 16.09
C LEU A 97 -6.87 7.65 14.59
N VAL A 98 -8.08 7.98 14.12
CA VAL A 98 -8.36 8.16 12.69
C VAL A 98 -7.59 9.34 12.13
N TRP A 99 -7.65 10.52 12.77
CA TRP A 99 -6.87 11.67 12.31
C TRP A 99 -5.36 11.45 12.43
N GLY A 100 -4.91 10.66 13.41
CA GLY A 100 -3.53 10.18 13.50
C GLY A 100 -3.10 9.37 12.28
N ILE A 101 -3.94 8.44 11.80
CA ILE A 101 -3.71 7.68 10.56
C ILE A 101 -3.62 8.61 9.34
N LEU A 102 -4.51 9.60 9.23
CA LEU A 102 -4.49 10.58 8.13
C LEU A 102 -3.18 11.38 8.12
N VAL A 103 -2.74 11.86 9.29
CA VAL A 103 -1.47 12.60 9.45
C VAL A 103 -0.28 11.70 9.10
N LEU A 104 -0.23 10.47 9.62
CA LEU A 104 0.86 9.52 9.32
C LEU A 104 0.95 9.20 7.83
N GLY A 105 -0.19 9.00 7.16
CA GLY A 105 -0.25 8.78 5.72
C GLY A 105 0.29 9.97 4.93
N LEU A 106 -0.07 11.20 5.32
CA LEU A 106 0.42 12.41 4.66
C LEU A 106 1.92 12.65 4.90
N LEU A 107 2.39 12.34 6.13
CA LEU A 107 3.79 12.49 6.53
C LEU A 107 4.73 11.59 5.72
N ASP A 108 4.30 10.35 5.43
CA ASP A 108 5.12 9.40 4.66
C ASP A 108 5.04 9.66 3.15
N SER A 109 3.94 10.25 2.68
CA SER A 109 3.76 10.52 1.26
C SER A 109 4.73 11.60 0.73
N LYS A 110 5.59 11.23 -0.22
CA LYS A 110 6.40 12.20 -0.98
C LYS A 110 5.55 13.00 -1.96
N PHE A 111 4.55 12.35 -2.57
CA PHE A 111 3.58 12.94 -3.47
C PHE A 111 2.17 12.51 -3.04
N PRO A 112 1.53 13.24 -2.10
CA PRO A 112 0.19 12.88 -1.64
C PRO A 112 -0.83 12.99 -2.77
N VAL A 113 -1.68 11.96 -2.89
CA VAL A 113 -2.92 12.05 -3.64
C VAL A 113 -3.94 12.70 -2.74
N TRP A 114 -4.50 13.83 -3.17
CA TRP A 114 -5.24 14.70 -2.28
C TRP A 114 -6.73 14.35 -2.11
N PHE A 115 -7.34 13.64 -3.06
CA PHE A 115 -8.78 13.30 -3.04
C PHE A 115 -9.25 12.54 -1.78
N PRO A 116 -8.53 11.52 -1.26
CA PRO A 116 -8.89 10.84 -0.01
C PRO A 116 -8.93 11.77 1.22
N TYR A 117 -8.07 12.79 1.24
CA TYR A 117 -8.01 13.76 2.33
C TYR A 117 -9.15 14.77 2.25
N TYR A 118 -9.48 15.27 1.05
CA TYR A 118 -10.57 16.25 0.92
C TYR A 118 -11.93 15.70 1.32
N GLY A 119 -12.25 14.47 0.92
CA GLY A 119 -13.54 13.88 1.30
C GLY A 119 -13.64 13.59 2.80
N SER A 120 -12.53 13.21 3.45
CA SER A 120 -12.50 13.03 4.91
C SER A 120 -12.70 14.36 5.65
N TRP A 121 -12.13 15.46 5.17
CA TRP A 121 -12.38 16.79 5.74
C TRP A 121 -13.82 17.25 5.59
N LEU A 122 -14.46 16.99 4.44
CA LEU A 122 -15.85 17.37 4.20
C LEU A 122 -16.80 16.57 5.08
N ILE A 123 -16.59 15.26 5.19
CA ILE A 123 -17.34 14.39 6.09
C ILE A 123 -17.18 14.86 7.54
N ALA A 124 -15.96 15.18 7.96
CA ALA A 124 -15.68 15.66 9.31
C ALA A 124 -16.30 17.03 9.60
N LEU A 125 -16.22 17.96 8.66
CA LEU A 125 -16.86 19.26 8.79
C LEU A 125 -18.38 19.09 8.94
N ALA A 126 -19.02 18.26 8.11
CA ALA A 126 -20.45 18.01 8.21
C ALA A 126 -20.83 17.38 9.57
N ALA A 127 -20.05 16.40 10.04
CA ALA A 127 -20.29 15.76 11.34
C ALA A 127 -20.12 16.73 12.52
N GLU A 128 -19.06 17.55 12.53
CA GLU A 128 -18.79 18.51 13.61
C GLU A 128 -19.83 19.64 13.66
N ILE A 129 -20.36 20.09 12.51
CA ILE A 129 -21.48 21.04 12.47
C ILE A 129 -22.75 20.44 13.09
N VAL A 130 -23.03 19.16 12.81
CA VAL A 130 -24.18 18.47 13.42
C VAL A 130 -23.97 18.32 14.94
N LEU A 131 -22.74 17.99 15.37
CA LEU A 131 -22.40 17.81 16.78
C LEU A 131 -22.43 19.10 17.61
N ILE A 132 -22.16 20.28 17.03
CA ILE A 132 -22.31 21.54 17.74
C ILE A 132 -23.75 22.04 17.75
N ALA A 133 -24.50 21.86 16.66
CA ALA A 133 -25.85 22.41 16.50
C ALA A 133 -26.91 21.67 17.35
N PHE A 134 -26.80 20.35 17.44
CA PHE A 134 -27.79 19.53 18.15
C PHE A 134 -27.83 19.75 19.67
N PRO A 135 -26.72 19.67 20.43
CA PRO A 135 -26.74 19.79 21.89
C PRO A 135 -27.20 21.18 22.37
N GLN A 136 -26.77 22.24 21.69
CA GLN A 136 -27.14 23.63 22.01
C GLN A 136 -28.65 23.88 21.87
N SER A 137 -29.32 23.12 21.00
CA SER A 137 -30.76 23.24 20.78
C SER A 137 -31.60 22.67 21.94
N PHE A 138 -31.01 21.85 22.82
CA PHE A 138 -31.74 21.14 23.88
C PHE A 138 -31.28 21.48 25.31
N HIS A 139 -30.04 21.93 25.51
CA HIS A 139 -29.54 22.35 26.81
C HIS A 139 -28.59 23.54 26.68
N SER A 140 -28.86 24.61 27.43
CA SER A 140 -27.93 25.71 27.59
C SER A 140 -26.81 25.31 28.58
N PRO A 141 -25.54 25.51 28.22
CA PRO A 141 -24.42 25.14 29.08
C PRO A 141 -24.41 25.95 30.38
N LYS A 142 -24.30 25.26 31.52
CA LYS A 142 -24.33 25.87 32.87
C LYS A 142 -22.99 25.79 33.58
N LEU A 143 -22.12 24.85 33.20
CA LEU A 143 -20.80 24.67 33.83
C LEU A 143 -19.69 25.33 33.01
N GLN A 144 -18.69 25.91 33.68
CA GLN A 144 -17.48 26.46 33.02
C GLN A 144 -16.76 25.42 32.15
N PHE A 145 -16.85 24.14 32.54
CA PHE A 145 -16.32 23.01 31.78
C PHE A 145 -16.99 22.84 30.41
N GLU A 146 -18.32 22.99 30.34
CA GLU A 146 -19.07 22.85 29.08
C GLU A 146 -18.71 23.97 28.10
N TYR A 147 -18.50 25.19 28.59
CA TYR A 147 -18.00 26.31 27.77
C TYR A 147 -16.60 26.06 27.21
N ALA A 148 -15.71 25.45 28.00
CA ALA A 148 -14.37 25.09 27.53
C ALA A 148 -14.43 24.04 26.40
N GLN A 149 -15.29 23.03 26.54
CA GLN A 149 -15.48 22.00 25.50
C GLN A 149 -16.05 22.59 24.21
N ILE A 150 -17.07 23.45 24.30
CA ILE A 150 -17.65 24.13 23.13
C ILE A 150 -16.60 25.00 22.45
N THR A 151 -15.76 25.71 23.22
CA THR A 151 -14.69 26.55 22.66
C THR A 151 -13.68 25.72 21.86
N ILE A 152 -13.27 24.56 22.37
CA ILE A 152 -12.39 23.62 21.65
C ILE A 152 -13.05 23.12 20.37
N GLN A 153 -14.35 22.79 20.41
CA GLN A 153 -15.10 22.34 19.22
C GLN A 153 -15.25 23.44 18.16
N VAL A 154 -15.53 24.68 18.55
CA VAL A 154 -15.59 25.84 17.63
C VAL A 154 -14.23 26.07 16.98
N LEU A 155 -13.15 26.01 17.76
CA LEU A 155 -11.79 26.15 17.25
C LEU A 155 -11.43 25.03 16.27
N ARG A 156 -11.87 23.79 16.53
CA ARG A 156 -11.73 22.65 15.60
C ARG A 156 -12.48 22.86 14.29
N ILE A 157 -13.73 23.32 14.34
CA ILE A 157 -14.51 23.66 13.14
C ILE A 157 -13.79 24.76 12.34
N GLY A 158 -13.19 25.74 13.03
CA GLY A 158 -12.33 26.76 12.42
C GLY A 158 -11.16 26.16 11.64
N PHE A 159 -10.45 25.17 12.21
CA PHE A 159 -9.37 24.47 11.51
C PHE A 159 -9.86 23.63 10.31
N LEU A 160 -11.03 22.99 10.41
CA LEU A 160 -11.63 22.25 9.29
C LEU A 160 -12.09 23.18 8.15
N LEU A 161 -12.63 24.35 8.49
CA LEU A 161 -12.95 25.40 7.52
C LEU A 161 -11.69 25.97 6.86
N LEU A 162 -10.60 26.12 7.62
CA LEU A 162 -9.30 26.50 7.08
C LEU A 162 -8.79 25.46 6.07
N LEU A 163 -8.88 24.16 6.38
CA LEU A 163 -8.48 23.08 5.46
C LEU A 163 -9.28 23.09 4.14
N THR A 164 -10.60 23.21 4.25
CA THR A 164 -11.50 23.21 3.07
C THR A 164 -11.38 24.49 2.24
N SER A 165 -11.17 25.64 2.87
CA SER A 165 -10.95 26.92 2.17
C SER A 165 -9.60 26.96 1.44
N ILE A 166 -8.51 26.48 2.06
CA ILE A 166 -7.20 26.33 1.40
C ILE A 166 -7.34 25.47 0.15
N PHE A 167 -8.09 24.37 0.22
CA PHE A 167 -8.36 23.52 -0.94
C PHE A 167 -9.11 24.26 -2.06
N LEU A 168 -10.20 24.95 -1.74
CA LEU A 168 -11.00 25.68 -2.73
C LEU A 168 -10.19 26.80 -3.41
N ILE A 169 -9.34 27.50 -2.66
CA ILE A 169 -8.45 28.53 -3.21
C ILE A 169 -7.45 27.90 -4.18
N ILE A 170 -6.89 26.74 -3.83
CA ILE A 170 -5.95 26.02 -4.69
C ILE A 170 -6.64 25.55 -5.98
N ARG A 171 -7.85 25.00 -5.88
CA ARG A 171 -8.64 24.57 -7.04
C ARG A 171 -8.97 25.73 -7.97
N ARG A 172 -9.44 26.85 -7.43
CA ARG A 172 -9.75 28.06 -8.21
C ARG A 172 -8.52 28.65 -8.91
N ARG A 173 -7.35 28.67 -8.26
CA ARG A 173 -6.10 29.10 -8.91
C ARG A 173 -5.64 28.16 -10.03
N HIS A 174 -6.00 26.88 -9.95
CA HIS A 174 -5.68 25.90 -11.00
C HIS A 174 -6.59 26.09 -12.21
N ASP A 175 -7.91 26.19 -12.00
CA ASP A 175 -8.87 26.38 -13.09
C ASP A 175 -8.67 27.75 -13.78
N GLY A 176 -8.31 28.79 -13.02
CA GLY A 176 -7.97 30.12 -13.57
C GLY A 176 -6.65 30.19 -14.36
N ARG A 177 -5.75 29.21 -14.20
CA ARG A 177 -4.53 29.08 -15.03
C ARG A 177 -4.73 28.20 -16.26
N GLY A 178 -5.82 27.42 -16.33
CA GLY A 178 -6.16 26.61 -17.50
C GLY A 178 -6.95 27.36 -18.58
N CYS A 179 -7.30 28.63 -18.33
CA CYS A 179 -8.09 29.47 -19.25
C CYS A 179 -7.40 30.83 -19.53
N GLY A 180 -6.06 30.86 -19.42
CA GLY A 180 -5.23 31.92 -19.96
C GLY A 180 -4.35 31.29 -21.01
N SER A 181 -4.59 31.65 -22.28
CA SER A 181 -3.79 31.37 -23.46
C SER A 181 -2.38 30.84 -23.15
N ASP A 182 -2.11 29.58 -23.47
CA ASP A 182 -0.76 29.02 -23.56
C ASP A 182 -0.01 29.70 -24.73
N GLU A 183 0.40 30.96 -24.55
CA GLU A 183 1.24 31.72 -25.48
C GLU A 183 2.61 31.06 -25.69
N GLU A 184 3.04 30.15 -24.80
CA GLU A 184 4.28 29.38 -24.95
C GLU A 184 4.13 28.06 -25.73
N SER A 185 2.92 27.71 -26.19
CA SER A 185 2.67 26.54 -27.07
C SER A 185 2.30 26.92 -28.50
N GLN A 186 2.32 28.21 -28.84
CA GLN A 186 2.14 28.65 -30.23
C GLN A 186 3.40 28.33 -31.05
N THR A 187 3.23 27.47 -32.05
CA THR A 187 4.22 27.25 -33.11
C THR A 187 4.51 28.58 -33.81
N LEU A 188 5.71 29.10 -33.59
CA LEU A 188 6.19 30.42 -34.01
C LEU A 188 6.52 30.50 -35.52
N LEU A 189 5.66 29.94 -36.35
CA LEU A 189 5.71 30.00 -37.82
C LEU A 189 4.27 30.03 -38.37
N THR A 190 3.60 31.15 -38.18
CA THR A 190 2.49 31.53 -39.06
C THR A 190 3.10 32.36 -40.19
N ASN A 191 3.38 31.71 -41.32
CA ASN A 191 3.72 32.41 -42.56
C ASN A 191 2.44 32.97 -43.16
N ASP A 192 2.09 34.20 -42.79
CA ASP A 192 1.25 35.06 -43.62
C ASP A 192 2.15 35.90 -44.53
N ASN A 193 2.19 35.57 -45.81
CA ASN A 193 2.20 36.61 -46.83
C ASN A 193 1.61 36.12 -48.17
N PRO A 194 0.75 36.92 -48.82
CA PRO A 194 0.12 36.60 -50.09
C PRO A 194 0.92 37.19 -51.26
N ALA A 195 1.33 36.35 -52.23
CA ALA A 195 1.43 36.66 -53.67
C ALA A 195 2.28 35.62 -54.42
N GLY A 196 1.77 35.11 -55.54
CA GLY A 196 2.58 34.53 -56.63
C GLY A 196 2.44 33.02 -56.83
N PRO A 197 2.19 32.53 -58.07
CA PRO A 197 1.80 31.15 -58.33
C PRO A 197 2.99 30.23 -58.68
N GLN A 198 2.71 28.92 -58.60
CA GLN A 198 3.33 27.78 -59.31
C GLN A 198 4.19 26.79 -58.50
N ASN A 199 3.66 25.56 -58.52
CA ASN A 199 4.30 24.24 -58.62
C ASN A 199 5.19 23.65 -57.50
N GLU A 200 4.71 22.47 -57.10
CA GLU A 200 5.41 21.20 -56.84
C GLU A 200 6.48 21.11 -55.74
N ASN A 201 6.14 20.25 -54.76
CA ASN A 201 7.00 19.30 -54.06
C ASN A 201 8.36 19.80 -53.57
N ASN A 202 8.45 20.18 -52.28
CA ASN A 202 9.61 19.81 -51.47
C ASN A 202 9.39 19.99 -49.96
N TYR A 203 9.33 18.87 -49.23
CA TYR A 203 9.70 18.82 -47.82
C TYR A 203 11.09 18.17 -47.76
N GLY A 204 12.13 19.00 -47.65
CA GLY A 204 13.51 18.57 -47.55
C GLY A 204 14.31 19.64 -46.81
N ALA A 205 14.60 19.39 -45.54
CA ALA A 205 15.49 20.24 -44.75
C ALA A 205 16.94 19.93 -45.14
N VAL A 206 17.69 20.96 -45.54
CA VAL A 206 19.13 20.88 -45.84
C VAL A 206 19.93 21.59 -44.76
N ALA A 207 20.77 20.78 -44.11
CA ALA A 207 22.12 20.98 -43.57
C ALA A 207 22.54 22.25 -42.81
N SER A 208 23.22 22.02 -41.68
CA SER A 208 24.58 22.56 -41.50
C SER A 208 25.43 21.62 -40.61
N THR A 209 26.72 21.65 -40.86
CA THR A 209 27.73 20.59 -40.80
C THR A 209 28.75 20.80 -39.69
N CYS A 210 29.23 19.70 -39.08
CA CYS A 210 30.62 19.47 -38.61
C CYS A 210 30.65 18.06 -37.99
N GLY A 211 31.51 17.09 -38.30
CA GLY A 211 32.76 17.02 -39.03
C GLY A 211 33.63 16.00 -38.29
N ALA A 212 33.68 14.74 -38.75
CA ALA A 212 34.69 13.75 -38.34
C ALA A 212 34.72 12.59 -39.34
N ASN A 213 35.87 12.42 -39.99
CA ASN A 213 36.14 11.41 -41.01
C ASN A 213 36.32 10.03 -40.37
N THR A 214 35.74 8.98 -40.97
CA THR A 214 36.30 7.61 -40.92
C THR A 214 35.86 6.88 -42.20
N PRO A 215 36.78 6.20 -42.92
CA PRO A 215 36.48 5.66 -44.24
C PRO A 215 35.61 4.41 -44.16
N ALA A 216 34.88 4.19 -45.26
CA ALA A 216 34.19 2.96 -45.55
C ALA A 216 35.14 1.76 -45.49
N ASP A 217 34.72 0.71 -44.80
CA ASP A 217 35.08 -0.64 -45.20
C ASP A 217 33.79 -1.47 -45.21
N ALA A 218 33.51 -2.03 -46.39
CA ALA A 218 32.34 -2.84 -46.67
C ALA A 218 32.67 -4.28 -46.28
N GLY A 219 32.05 -4.73 -45.20
CA GLY A 219 31.94 -6.14 -44.83
C GLY A 219 30.46 -6.52 -44.78
N ASP A 220 29.96 -6.96 -45.92
CA ASP A 220 28.64 -7.59 -46.10
C ASP A 220 28.58 -8.91 -45.31
N GLY A 221 27.46 -9.11 -44.59
CA GLY A 221 27.13 -10.36 -43.91
C GLY A 221 26.61 -10.18 -42.48
N GLY A 222 25.31 -9.87 -42.31
CA GLY A 222 24.63 -10.11 -41.03
C GLY A 222 23.46 -9.21 -40.63
N GLU A 223 22.97 -8.29 -41.47
CA GLU A 223 22.06 -7.22 -40.99
C GLU A 223 20.60 -7.62 -40.71
N SER A 224 20.11 -8.75 -41.23
CA SER A 224 18.69 -9.12 -41.07
C SER A 224 18.30 -9.56 -39.65
N GLY A 225 19.23 -10.07 -38.84
CA GLY A 225 18.95 -10.53 -37.46
C GLY A 225 18.92 -9.38 -36.44
N ASP A 226 19.67 -8.32 -36.72
CA ASP A 226 19.94 -7.23 -35.79
C ASP A 226 18.80 -6.20 -35.72
N GLU A 227 18.09 -5.98 -36.84
CA GLU A 227 16.91 -5.12 -36.88
C GLU A 227 15.74 -5.73 -36.09
N HIS A 228 15.48 -7.03 -36.26
CA HIS A 228 14.38 -7.73 -35.58
C HIS A 228 14.60 -7.77 -34.06
N GLN A 229 15.83 -8.01 -33.59
CA GLN A 229 16.18 -7.94 -32.16
C GLN A 229 16.07 -6.53 -31.57
N LYS A 230 16.48 -5.49 -32.33
CA LYS A 230 16.32 -4.09 -31.91
C LYS A 230 14.86 -3.70 -31.82
N GLU A 231 14.03 -4.18 -32.74
CA GLU A 231 12.59 -3.91 -32.77
C GLU A 231 11.84 -4.62 -31.63
N GLU A 232 12.22 -5.86 -31.30
CA GLU A 232 11.67 -6.60 -30.17
C GLU A 232 12.06 -5.98 -28.82
N LYS A 233 13.33 -5.55 -28.67
CA LYS A 233 13.78 -4.78 -27.49
C LYS A 233 13.04 -3.45 -27.37
N LYS A 234 12.80 -2.73 -28.48
CA LYS A 234 12.00 -1.50 -28.49
C LYS A 234 10.54 -1.80 -28.13
N ARG A 235 9.96 -2.90 -28.60
CA ARG A 235 8.59 -3.33 -28.28
C ARG A 235 8.47 -3.71 -26.81
N MET A 236 9.41 -4.47 -26.26
CA MET A 236 9.46 -4.82 -24.83
C MET A 236 9.69 -3.59 -23.96
N LYS A 237 10.53 -2.64 -24.40
CA LYS A 237 10.72 -1.36 -23.71
C LYS A 237 9.44 -0.51 -23.72
N ARG A 238 8.74 -0.43 -24.86
CA ARG A 238 7.43 0.23 -24.98
C ARG A 238 6.34 -0.48 -24.17
N LEU A 239 6.36 -1.81 -24.11
CA LEU A 239 5.42 -2.59 -23.29
C LEU A 239 5.70 -2.35 -21.81
N ARG A 240 6.97 -2.33 -21.40
CA ARG A 240 7.39 -2.01 -20.04
C ARG A 240 7.05 -0.57 -19.67
N GLU A 241 7.28 0.39 -20.56
CA GLU A 241 6.86 1.79 -20.40
C GLU A 241 5.34 1.89 -20.30
N LYS A 242 4.57 1.16 -21.14
CA LYS A 242 3.12 1.08 -21.01
C LYS A 242 2.68 0.43 -19.70
N LEU A 243 3.31 -0.64 -19.22
CA LEU A 243 2.99 -1.25 -17.92
C LEU A 243 3.37 -0.36 -16.73
N LEU A 244 4.41 0.45 -16.87
CA LEU A 244 4.80 1.46 -15.89
C LEU A 244 3.88 2.70 -15.94
N ASN A 245 3.34 3.03 -17.12
CA ASN A 245 2.47 4.19 -17.33
C ASN A 245 0.99 3.85 -17.05
N ASP A 246 0.54 2.65 -17.40
CA ASP A 246 -0.73 2.02 -17.03
C ASP A 246 -0.62 1.45 -15.61
N GLY A 247 -0.30 2.30 -14.63
CA GLY A 247 -0.09 1.96 -13.22
C GLY A 247 -1.35 1.48 -12.46
N ASN A 248 -2.22 0.72 -13.10
CA ASN A 248 -3.35 0.09 -12.43
C ASN A 248 -2.82 -1.14 -11.69
N TRP A 249 -2.88 -1.14 -10.35
CA TRP A 249 -2.47 -2.32 -9.55
C TRP A 249 -3.22 -3.57 -10.01
N TRP A 250 -4.45 -3.43 -10.50
CA TRP A 250 -5.18 -4.54 -11.11
C TRP A 250 -4.48 -5.11 -12.33
N THR A 251 -3.87 -4.27 -13.18
CA THR A 251 -3.05 -4.72 -14.32
C THR A 251 -1.80 -5.43 -13.86
N TYR A 252 -1.17 -4.97 -12.76
CA TYR A 252 -0.05 -5.67 -12.13
C TYR A 252 -0.48 -7.03 -11.58
N ALA A 253 -1.53 -7.09 -10.75
CA ALA A 253 -2.10 -8.33 -10.22
C ALA A 253 -2.54 -9.28 -11.34
N LYS A 254 -3.15 -8.75 -12.43
CA LYS A 254 -3.50 -9.51 -13.63
C LYS A 254 -2.27 -10.00 -14.40
N SER A 255 -1.16 -9.28 -14.35
CA SER A 255 0.11 -9.75 -14.91
C SER A 255 0.65 -10.94 -14.11
N PHE A 256 0.49 -10.96 -12.78
CA PHE A 256 0.80 -12.14 -11.95
C PHE A 256 -0.23 -13.27 -12.14
N SER A 257 -1.47 -12.95 -12.53
CA SER A 257 -2.48 -13.94 -12.89
C SER A 257 -2.06 -14.84 -14.06
N ILE A 258 -1.02 -14.47 -14.83
CA ILE A 258 -0.46 -15.34 -15.87
C ILE A 258 0.17 -16.62 -15.29
N PHE A 259 0.57 -16.60 -14.02
CA PHE A 259 1.16 -17.74 -13.31
C PHE A 259 0.13 -18.65 -12.64
N ILE A 260 -1.07 -18.14 -12.36
CA ILE A 260 -2.19 -18.91 -11.78
C ILE A 260 -2.49 -20.21 -12.56
N PRO A 261 -2.54 -20.25 -13.90
CA PRO A 261 -2.76 -21.52 -14.62
C PRO A 261 -1.62 -22.54 -14.45
N TYR A 262 -0.42 -22.11 -14.08
CA TYR A 262 0.71 -23.01 -13.81
C TYR A 262 0.69 -23.52 -12.37
N VAL A 263 0.20 -22.71 -11.42
CA VAL A 263 -0.01 -23.13 -10.02
C VAL A 263 -1.23 -24.05 -9.90
N TRP A 264 -2.29 -23.79 -10.68
CA TRP A 264 -3.52 -24.57 -10.62
C TRP A 264 -3.39 -25.87 -11.43
N PRO A 265 -3.44 -27.05 -10.79
CA PRO A 265 -3.27 -28.33 -11.48
C PRO A 265 -4.57 -28.76 -12.19
N SER A 266 -4.91 -28.14 -13.33
CA SER A 266 -6.16 -28.43 -14.08
C SER A 266 -6.26 -29.88 -14.57
N ARG A 267 -5.14 -30.54 -14.84
CA ARG A 267 -5.12 -31.87 -15.48
C ARG A 267 -5.21 -33.03 -14.49
N ASN A 268 -4.82 -32.85 -13.23
CA ASN A 268 -4.74 -33.95 -12.26
C ASN A 268 -5.71 -33.73 -11.09
N LYS A 269 -6.77 -34.55 -11.03
CA LYS A 269 -7.80 -34.49 -9.99
C LYS A 269 -7.25 -34.76 -8.58
N TRP A 270 -6.19 -35.56 -8.44
CA TRP A 270 -5.57 -35.83 -7.13
C TRP A 270 -4.89 -34.58 -6.57
N LEU A 271 -4.22 -33.80 -7.42
CA LEU A 271 -3.62 -32.52 -7.00
C LEU A 271 -4.69 -31.47 -6.68
N GLN A 272 -5.82 -31.47 -7.39
CA GLN A 272 -6.96 -30.61 -7.06
C GLN A 272 -7.54 -30.95 -5.69
N LEU A 273 -7.68 -32.24 -5.37
CA LEU A 273 -8.11 -32.67 -4.03
C LEU A 273 -7.13 -32.20 -2.96
N ASN A 274 -5.82 -32.36 -3.17
CA ASN A 274 -4.80 -31.86 -2.23
C ASN A 274 -4.91 -30.35 -2.03
N LEU A 275 -5.17 -29.57 -3.10
CA LEU A 275 -5.34 -28.12 -3.01
C LEU A 275 -6.56 -27.73 -2.17
N VAL A 276 -7.69 -28.41 -2.36
CA VAL A 276 -8.90 -28.21 -1.54
C VAL A 276 -8.63 -28.59 -0.08
N LEU A 277 -7.92 -29.69 0.16
CA LEU A 277 -7.57 -30.12 1.51
C LEU A 277 -6.61 -29.12 2.18
N VAL A 278 -5.65 -28.56 1.44
CA VAL A 278 -4.78 -27.47 1.92
C VAL A 278 -5.59 -26.24 2.31
N ALA A 279 -6.56 -25.84 1.48
CA ALA A 279 -7.46 -24.72 1.80
C ALA A 279 -8.30 -25.00 3.06
N LEU A 280 -8.82 -26.23 3.20
CA LEU A 280 -9.54 -26.67 4.40
C LEU A 280 -8.64 -26.62 5.65
N CYS A 281 -7.42 -27.14 5.56
CA CYS A 281 -6.43 -27.09 6.64
C CYS A 281 -6.06 -25.64 7.01
N LEU A 282 -5.97 -24.75 6.03
CA LEU A 282 -5.71 -23.32 6.26
C LEU A 282 -6.83 -22.70 7.08
N VAL A 283 -8.08 -22.87 6.65
CA VAL A 283 -9.26 -22.33 7.37
C VAL A 283 -9.37 -22.94 8.77
N ALA A 284 -9.22 -24.26 8.90
CA ALA A 284 -9.24 -24.94 10.18
C ALA A 284 -8.13 -24.44 11.12
N GLY A 285 -6.91 -24.24 10.61
CA GLY A 285 -5.79 -23.70 11.37
C GLY A 285 -6.06 -22.28 11.89
N ARG A 286 -6.66 -21.40 11.07
CA ARG A 286 -7.04 -20.05 11.52
C ARG A 286 -8.11 -20.08 12.59
N PHE A 287 -9.12 -20.94 12.44
CA PHE A 287 -10.17 -21.10 13.45
C PHE A 287 -9.59 -21.61 14.78
N LEU A 288 -8.67 -22.57 14.74
CA LEU A 288 -7.97 -23.05 15.94
C LEU A 288 -7.14 -21.95 16.60
N ASN A 289 -6.44 -21.11 15.82
CA ASN A 289 -5.66 -20.00 16.38
C ASN A 289 -6.50 -19.04 17.22
N VAL A 290 -7.78 -18.83 16.87
CA VAL A 290 -8.71 -18.01 17.66
C VAL A 290 -9.32 -18.81 18.82
N LEU A 291 -9.60 -20.10 18.62
CA LEU A 291 -10.19 -20.95 19.65
C LEU A 291 -9.24 -21.27 20.81
N VAL A 292 -7.94 -21.42 20.56
CA VAL A 292 -6.96 -21.82 21.58
C VAL A 292 -6.93 -20.81 22.75
N PRO A 293 -6.75 -19.49 22.53
CA PRO A 293 -6.84 -18.50 23.60
C PRO A 293 -8.20 -18.47 24.30
N ARG A 294 -9.29 -18.68 23.54
CA ARG A 294 -10.65 -18.70 24.10
C ARG A 294 -10.86 -19.88 25.04
N GLN A 295 -10.36 -21.07 24.68
CA GLN A 295 -10.43 -22.26 25.52
C GLN A 295 -9.60 -22.10 26.79
N LEU A 296 -8.41 -21.50 26.68
CA LEU A 296 -7.59 -21.12 27.84
C LEU A 296 -8.33 -20.18 28.80
N GLY A 297 -9.04 -19.19 28.27
CA GLY A 297 -9.90 -18.31 29.06
C GLY A 297 -10.98 -19.08 29.83
N ILE A 298 -11.77 -19.90 29.12
CA ILE A 298 -12.85 -20.71 29.74
C ILE A 298 -12.30 -21.69 30.78
N ALA A 299 -11.15 -22.32 30.50
CA ALA A 299 -10.51 -23.22 31.44
C ALA A 299 -10.10 -22.49 32.72
N THR A 300 -9.49 -21.32 32.60
CA THR A 300 -9.09 -20.48 33.74
C THR A 300 -10.31 -20.05 34.56
N ASP A 301 -11.39 -19.62 33.90
CA ASP A 301 -12.63 -19.23 34.56
C ASP A 301 -13.28 -20.41 35.32
N SER A 302 -13.24 -21.60 34.72
CA SER A 302 -13.78 -22.84 35.34
C SER A 302 -12.99 -23.26 36.57
N LEU A 303 -11.66 -23.12 36.55
CA LEU A 303 -10.81 -23.32 37.73
C LEU A 303 -11.09 -22.28 38.82
N SER A 304 -11.26 -21.01 38.43
CA SER A 304 -11.59 -19.94 39.37
C SER A 304 -12.95 -20.13 40.05
N THR A 305 -13.92 -20.74 39.36
CA THR A 305 -15.29 -20.95 39.88
C THR A 305 -15.43 -22.27 40.65
N GLY A 306 -14.36 -23.07 40.78
CA GLY A 306 -14.35 -24.34 41.51
C GLY A 306 -15.06 -25.51 40.81
N THR A 307 -15.62 -25.29 39.62
CA THR A 307 -16.16 -26.37 38.78
C THR A 307 -15.00 -27.01 38.02
N GLY A 308 -14.36 -28.02 38.61
CA GLY A 308 -13.21 -28.76 38.06
C GLY A 308 -13.47 -29.57 36.77
N LYS A 309 -14.33 -29.10 35.86
CA LYS A 309 -14.48 -29.66 34.51
C LYS A 309 -13.41 -29.05 33.61
N LEU A 310 -12.21 -29.62 33.66
CA LEU A 310 -11.17 -29.30 32.70
C LEU A 310 -11.64 -29.79 31.32
N SER A 311 -12.24 -28.89 30.53
CA SER A 311 -12.58 -29.16 29.14
C SER A 311 -11.30 -29.63 28.44
N HIS A 312 -11.34 -30.82 27.84
CA HIS A 312 -10.19 -31.54 27.31
C HIS A 312 -9.26 -30.63 26.49
N TYR A 313 -8.07 -30.39 27.03
CA TYR A 313 -7.01 -29.55 26.47
C TYR A 313 -6.26 -30.27 25.32
N THR A 314 -7.01 -30.90 24.40
CA THR A 314 -6.43 -31.66 23.27
C THR A 314 -6.29 -30.81 22.01
N SER A 315 -6.65 -29.53 22.05
CA SER A 315 -6.62 -28.62 20.89
C SER A 315 -5.21 -28.24 20.44
N ASP A 316 -4.24 -28.14 21.37
CA ASP A 316 -2.87 -27.74 21.03
C ASP A 316 -2.14 -28.77 20.16
N THR A 317 -2.32 -30.08 20.42
CA THR A 317 -1.75 -31.14 19.58
C THR A 317 -2.38 -31.17 18.19
N ILE A 318 -3.69 -30.86 18.09
CA ILE A 318 -4.42 -30.84 16.82
C ILE A 318 -3.96 -29.64 15.97
N SER A 319 -3.72 -28.48 16.57
CA SER A 319 -3.27 -27.27 15.86
C SER A 319 -1.90 -27.48 15.18
N ALA A 320 -0.94 -28.06 15.90
CA ALA A 320 0.38 -28.39 15.34
C ALA A 320 0.28 -29.44 14.20
N GLY A 321 -0.60 -30.43 14.35
CA GLY A 321 -0.84 -31.47 13.33
C GLY A 321 -1.41 -30.92 12.02
N ILE A 322 -2.33 -29.96 12.08
CA ILE A 322 -2.94 -29.35 10.87
C ILE A 322 -1.89 -28.54 10.09
N GLY A 323 -1.01 -27.82 10.79
CA GLY A 323 0.09 -27.10 10.15
C GLY A 323 1.03 -28.04 9.37
N ALA A 324 1.42 -29.15 10.00
CA ALA A 324 2.28 -30.16 9.38
C ALA A 324 1.59 -30.87 8.19
N LEU A 325 0.31 -31.24 8.36
CA LEU A 325 -0.49 -31.86 7.31
C LEU A 325 -0.64 -30.94 6.09
N ARG A 326 -0.93 -29.65 6.33
CA ARG A 326 -0.99 -28.63 5.26
C ARG A 326 0.33 -28.56 4.50
N SER A 327 1.46 -28.47 5.21
CA SER A 327 2.79 -28.42 4.59
C SER A 327 3.07 -29.68 3.77
N TYR A 328 2.72 -30.86 4.28
CA TYR A 328 2.89 -32.13 3.57
C TYR A 328 2.06 -32.18 2.28
N LEU A 329 0.80 -31.76 2.34
CA LEU A 329 -0.10 -31.72 1.18
C LEU A 329 0.29 -30.66 0.15
N TRP A 330 1.01 -29.61 0.58
CA TRP A 330 1.51 -28.56 -0.30
C TRP A 330 2.71 -28.99 -1.13
N ILE A 331 3.62 -29.83 -0.60
CA ILE A 331 4.82 -30.30 -1.30
C ILE A 331 4.54 -30.77 -2.75
N PRO A 332 3.58 -31.68 -3.03
CA PRO A 332 3.33 -32.12 -4.40
C PRO A 332 2.79 -31.01 -5.31
N ILE A 333 2.10 -30.01 -4.75
CA ILE A 333 1.55 -28.87 -5.49
C ILE A 333 2.68 -27.91 -5.87
N ASP A 334 3.57 -27.58 -4.92
CA ASP A 334 4.75 -26.75 -5.18
C ASP A 334 5.65 -27.40 -6.24
N GLN A 335 5.93 -28.69 -6.11
CA GLN A 335 6.74 -29.42 -7.10
C GLN A 335 6.09 -29.46 -8.49
N TYR A 336 4.77 -29.60 -8.57
CA TYR A 336 4.04 -29.52 -9.83
C TYR A 336 4.15 -28.13 -10.45
N SER A 337 3.90 -27.07 -9.67
CA SER A 337 4.02 -25.68 -10.12
C SER A 337 5.44 -25.38 -10.62
N TYR A 338 6.45 -25.79 -9.85
CA TYR A 338 7.86 -25.61 -10.20
C TYR A 338 8.20 -26.28 -11.53
N ARG A 339 7.78 -27.53 -11.73
CA ARG A 339 7.99 -28.26 -12.98
C ARG A 339 7.25 -27.62 -14.14
N ALA A 340 6.00 -27.21 -13.95
CA ALA A 340 5.18 -26.59 -14.99
C ALA A 340 5.78 -25.27 -15.48
N ILE A 341 6.17 -24.39 -14.55
CA ILE A 341 6.81 -23.10 -14.85
C ILE A 341 8.18 -23.32 -15.50
N SER A 342 9.02 -24.20 -14.94
CA SER A 342 10.36 -24.45 -15.46
C SER A 342 10.31 -25.06 -16.86
N THR A 343 9.39 -26.00 -17.11
CA THR A 343 9.22 -26.61 -18.44
C THR A 343 8.72 -25.59 -19.46
N ALA A 344 7.77 -24.74 -19.08
CA ALA A 344 7.27 -23.67 -19.96
C ALA A 344 8.38 -22.66 -20.29
N ALA A 345 9.18 -22.25 -19.30
CA ALA A 345 10.32 -21.35 -19.49
C ALA A 345 11.39 -21.99 -20.39
N TYR A 346 11.73 -23.25 -20.15
CA TYR A 346 12.70 -23.98 -20.96
C TYR A 346 12.24 -24.17 -22.41
N ASN A 347 10.99 -24.59 -22.63
CA ASN A 347 10.42 -24.71 -23.97
C ASN A 347 10.38 -23.37 -24.70
N HIS A 348 10.11 -22.28 -23.97
CA HIS A 348 10.17 -20.95 -24.55
C HIS A 348 11.60 -20.61 -24.99
N ILE A 349 12.59 -20.80 -24.11
CA ILE A 349 14.00 -20.54 -24.40
C ILE A 349 14.48 -21.36 -25.61
N MET A 350 14.17 -22.65 -25.66
CA MET A 350 14.56 -23.52 -26.77
C MET A 350 13.91 -23.17 -28.11
N ASN A 351 12.82 -22.40 -28.11
CA ASN A 351 12.15 -21.94 -29.32
C ASN A 351 12.63 -20.55 -29.80
N LEU A 352 13.61 -19.94 -29.12
CA LEU A 352 14.24 -18.70 -29.58
C LEU A 352 15.27 -18.95 -30.70
N SER A 353 15.59 -17.89 -31.45
CA SER A 353 16.51 -17.96 -32.58
C SER A 353 17.93 -18.39 -32.18
N SER A 354 18.69 -18.92 -33.14
CA SER A 354 20.10 -19.26 -32.93
C SER A 354 20.91 -18.04 -32.50
N ASP A 355 20.62 -16.85 -33.04
CA ASP A 355 21.29 -15.60 -32.66
C ASP A 355 21.12 -15.26 -31.18
N PHE A 356 19.95 -15.57 -30.60
CA PHE A 356 19.72 -15.38 -29.17
C PHE A 356 20.61 -16.31 -28.34
N HIS A 357 20.74 -17.58 -28.75
CA HIS A 357 21.57 -18.56 -28.07
C HIS A 357 23.08 -18.28 -28.22
N SER A 358 23.51 -17.76 -29.36
CA SER A 358 24.91 -17.34 -29.58
C SER A 358 25.30 -16.08 -28.81
N ASN A 359 24.38 -15.11 -28.68
CA ASN A 359 24.64 -13.83 -28.00
C ASN A 359 24.55 -13.90 -26.46
N LYS A 360 24.00 -14.97 -25.89
CA LYS A 360 23.75 -15.10 -24.44
C LYS A 360 24.48 -16.28 -23.85
N LYS A 361 25.10 -16.08 -22.69
CA LYS A 361 25.82 -17.14 -21.97
C LYS A 361 24.82 -18.15 -21.40
N SER A 362 24.90 -19.42 -21.78
CA SER A 362 23.99 -20.49 -21.33
C SER A 362 23.86 -20.59 -19.80
N GLY A 363 24.94 -20.31 -19.06
CA GLY A 363 24.92 -20.27 -17.60
C GLY A 363 24.05 -19.14 -17.03
N GLU A 364 24.00 -17.98 -17.69
CA GLU A 364 23.14 -16.85 -17.30
C GLU A 364 21.66 -17.15 -17.59
N LEU A 365 21.36 -17.83 -18.71
CA LEU A 365 20.00 -18.30 -18.99
C LEU A 365 19.55 -19.31 -17.94
N TYR A 366 20.37 -20.31 -17.63
CA TYR A 366 20.03 -21.32 -16.63
C TYR A 366 19.82 -20.69 -15.25
N ALA A 367 20.69 -19.77 -14.84
CA ALA A 367 20.53 -19.03 -13.61
C ALA A 367 19.24 -18.20 -13.58
N SER A 368 18.83 -17.63 -14.72
CA SER A 368 17.57 -16.88 -14.83
C SER A 368 16.33 -17.78 -14.70
N ILE A 369 16.37 -18.99 -15.26
CA ILE A 369 15.31 -19.99 -15.10
C ILE A 369 15.24 -20.46 -13.64
N ASP A 370 16.38 -20.78 -13.04
CA ASP A 370 16.44 -21.23 -11.64
C ASP A 370 15.98 -20.12 -10.68
N GLN A 371 16.30 -18.86 -10.97
CA GLN A 371 15.77 -17.70 -10.25
C GLN A 371 14.25 -17.56 -10.38
N GLY A 372 13.64 -18.12 -11.43
CA GLY A 372 12.19 -18.28 -11.57
C GLY A 372 11.54 -19.09 -10.45
N ARG A 373 12.30 -19.91 -9.70
CA ARG A 373 11.83 -20.57 -8.47
C ARG A 373 11.32 -19.59 -7.41
N SER A 374 11.86 -18.38 -7.39
CA SER A 374 11.40 -17.32 -6.48
C SER A 374 9.92 -16.96 -6.69
N ILE A 375 9.36 -17.22 -7.87
CA ILE A 375 7.94 -16.98 -8.16
C ILE A 375 7.05 -17.92 -7.36
N ASN A 376 7.40 -19.22 -7.27
CA ASN A 376 6.67 -20.16 -6.42
C ASN A 376 6.76 -19.73 -4.95
N GLY A 377 7.96 -19.39 -4.47
CA GLY A 377 8.14 -18.92 -3.10
C GLY A 377 7.31 -17.67 -2.79
N PHE A 378 7.21 -16.73 -3.73
CA PHE A 378 6.36 -15.56 -3.60
C PHE A 378 4.86 -15.93 -3.50
N ILE A 379 4.39 -16.87 -4.32
CA ILE A 379 2.99 -17.32 -4.28
C ILE A 379 2.68 -18.02 -2.96
N ASP A 380 3.60 -18.83 -2.46
CA ASP A 380 3.52 -19.49 -1.16
C ASP A 380 3.41 -18.46 -0.03
N ASP A 381 4.29 -17.46 -0.03
CA ASP A 381 4.29 -16.38 0.96
C ASP A 381 2.96 -15.59 0.94
N VAL A 382 2.45 -15.25 -0.25
CA VAL A 382 1.18 -14.54 -0.38
C VAL A 382 0.01 -15.39 0.12
N CYS A 383 -0.07 -16.67 -0.27
CA CYS A 383 -1.19 -17.54 0.04
C CYS A 383 -1.24 -17.98 1.51
N PHE A 384 -0.08 -18.25 2.12
CA PHE A 384 -0.01 -18.84 3.47
C PHE A 384 0.39 -17.87 4.57
N THR A 385 0.96 -16.73 4.22
CA THR A 385 1.40 -15.72 5.20
C THR A 385 0.56 -14.46 5.07
N VAL A 386 0.57 -13.81 3.90
CA VAL A 386 -0.05 -12.48 3.73
C VAL A 386 -1.58 -12.55 3.83
N LEU A 387 -2.23 -13.41 3.04
CA LEU A 387 -3.69 -13.51 3.04
C LEU A 387 -4.26 -13.93 4.43
N PRO A 388 -3.75 -14.97 5.10
CA PRO A 388 -4.26 -15.35 6.41
C PRO A 388 -4.00 -14.28 7.47
N MET A 389 -2.85 -13.58 7.41
CA MET A 389 -2.56 -12.48 8.33
C MET A 389 -3.58 -11.33 8.22
N LEU A 390 -4.01 -10.99 7.00
CA LEU A 390 -5.05 -9.96 6.79
C LEU A 390 -6.40 -10.41 7.35
N VAL A 391 -6.78 -11.66 7.15
CA VAL A 391 -8.02 -12.24 7.71
C VAL A 391 -7.96 -12.26 9.23
N ASP A 392 -6.86 -12.74 9.80
CA ASP A 392 -6.63 -12.82 11.24
C ASP A 392 -6.71 -11.43 11.89
N LEU A 393 -6.19 -10.40 11.22
CA LEU A 393 -6.30 -9.02 11.68
C LEU A 393 -7.76 -8.56 11.79
N ILE A 394 -8.57 -8.79 10.75
CA ILE A 394 -10.00 -8.41 10.73
C ILE A 394 -10.76 -9.18 11.81
N VAL A 395 -10.51 -10.49 11.93
CA VAL A 395 -11.13 -11.35 12.94
C VAL A 395 -10.76 -10.90 14.35
N ALA A 396 -9.49 -10.56 14.59
CA ALA A 396 -9.03 -10.05 15.88
C ALA A 396 -9.78 -8.77 16.29
N PHE A 397 -9.90 -7.79 15.39
CA PHE A 397 -10.67 -6.57 15.65
C PHE A 397 -12.13 -6.86 16.02
N GLY A 398 -12.82 -7.71 15.23
CA GLY A 398 -14.21 -8.08 15.51
C GLY A 398 -14.37 -8.85 16.82
N TYR A 399 -13.43 -9.75 17.12
CA TYR A 399 -13.44 -10.55 18.34
C TYR A 399 -13.24 -9.69 19.59
N PHE A 400 -12.25 -8.81 19.61
CA PHE A 400 -12.01 -7.90 20.73
C PHE A 400 -13.15 -6.91 20.94
N TYR A 401 -13.74 -6.40 19.85
CA TYR A 401 -14.90 -5.51 19.92
C TYR A 401 -16.11 -6.18 20.58
N TYR A 402 -16.42 -7.42 20.20
CA TYR A 402 -17.56 -8.16 20.76
C TYR A 402 -17.36 -8.55 22.23
N LEU A 403 -16.14 -8.96 22.61
CA LEU A 403 -15.89 -9.54 23.93
C LEU A 403 -15.54 -8.51 25.01
N PHE A 404 -14.82 -7.43 24.65
CA PHE A 404 -14.25 -6.48 25.60
C PHE A 404 -14.65 -5.01 25.35
N ASP A 405 -15.71 -4.79 24.57
CA ASP A 405 -16.24 -3.46 24.21
C ASP A 405 -15.27 -2.62 23.33
N ALA A 406 -15.73 -1.45 22.90
CA ALA A 406 -15.04 -0.58 21.95
C ALA A 406 -13.66 -0.09 22.43
N TYR A 407 -13.44 0.00 23.74
CA TYR A 407 -12.18 0.51 24.31
C TYR A 407 -11.00 -0.40 23.98
N MET A 408 -11.16 -1.72 24.13
CA MET A 408 -10.08 -2.67 23.83
C MET A 408 -9.83 -2.77 22.32
N ALA A 409 -10.90 -2.74 21.51
CA ALA A 409 -10.77 -2.70 20.06
C ALA A 409 -9.97 -1.48 19.58
N LEU A 410 -10.16 -0.32 20.24
CA LEU A 410 -9.42 0.90 19.92
C LEU A 410 -7.94 0.77 20.28
N ILE A 411 -7.60 0.22 21.45
CA ILE A 411 -6.21 0.00 21.86
C ILE A 411 -5.50 -0.93 20.86
N VAL A 412 -6.12 -2.05 20.50
CA VAL A 412 -5.60 -2.96 19.46
C VAL A 412 -5.43 -2.23 18.13
N GLY A 413 -6.35 -1.32 17.81
CA GLY A 413 -6.27 -0.39 16.68
C GLY A 413 -5.00 0.44 16.67
N VAL A 414 -4.76 1.17 17.76
CA VAL A 414 -3.55 2.01 17.90
C VAL A 414 -2.29 1.17 17.78
N VAL A 415 -2.20 0.05 18.49
CA VAL A 415 -1.02 -0.83 18.46
C VAL A 415 -0.76 -1.35 17.05
N THR A 416 -1.81 -1.79 16.35
CA THR A 416 -1.70 -2.27 14.96
C THR A 416 -1.17 -1.18 14.03
N VAL A 417 -1.75 0.03 14.10
CA VAL A 417 -1.35 1.15 13.24
C VAL A 417 0.11 1.53 13.49
N VAL A 418 0.51 1.65 14.76
CA VAL A 418 1.89 1.97 15.14
C VAL A 418 2.85 0.88 14.65
N TYR A 419 2.49 -0.39 14.82
CA TYR A 419 3.29 -1.52 14.37
C TYR A 419 3.48 -1.54 12.85
N LEU A 420 2.40 -1.36 12.08
CA LEU A 420 2.46 -1.32 10.61
C LEU A 420 3.30 -0.13 10.11
N TRP A 421 3.11 1.05 10.70
CA TRP A 421 3.87 2.24 10.36
C TRP A 421 5.38 2.06 10.66
N ALA A 422 5.72 1.55 11.85
CA ALA A 422 7.11 1.32 12.22
C ALA A 422 7.77 0.25 11.32
N THR A 423 7.05 -0.85 11.04
CA THR A 423 7.56 -1.94 10.21
C THR A 423 7.82 -1.50 8.78
N THR A 424 6.92 -0.71 8.18
CA THR A 424 7.11 -0.19 6.81
C THR A 424 8.29 0.78 6.73
N LYS A 425 8.45 1.68 7.72
CA LYS A 425 9.58 2.62 7.79
C LYS A 425 10.93 1.91 7.94
N LEU A 426 11.02 0.99 8.90
CA LEU A 426 12.24 0.24 9.15
C LEU A 426 12.55 -0.70 7.97
N GLY A 427 11.54 -1.32 7.37
CA GLY A 427 11.69 -2.16 6.18
C GLY A 427 12.27 -1.39 5.00
N ALA A 428 11.76 -0.19 4.71
CA ALA A 428 12.27 0.64 3.63
C ALA A 428 13.75 1.02 3.81
N GLN A 429 14.20 1.23 5.05
CA GLN A 429 15.61 1.47 5.36
C GLN A 429 16.45 0.20 5.17
N GLN A 430 15.98 -0.94 5.66
CA GLN A 430 16.67 -2.23 5.51
C GLN A 430 16.84 -2.62 4.04
N ASP A 431 15.87 -2.32 3.18
CA ASP A 431 15.95 -2.61 1.76
C ASP A 431 17.07 -1.85 1.06
N GLN A 432 17.31 -0.59 1.43
CA GLN A 432 18.43 0.19 0.88
C GLN A 432 19.76 -0.42 1.29
N ILE A 433 19.93 -0.72 2.58
CA ILE A 433 21.14 -1.34 3.13
C ILE A 433 21.41 -2.69 2.44
N ARG A 434 20.38 -3.52 2.25
CA ARG A 434 20.50 -4.82 1.56
C ARG A 434 20.91 -4.67 0.10
N ARG A 435 20.46 -3.61 -0.60
CA ARG A 435 20.85 -3.35 -2.00
C ARG A 435 22.30 -2.95 -2.10
N ASP A 436 22.77 -2.08 -1.21
CA ASP A 436 24.17 -1.64 -1.18
C ASP A 436 25.08 -2.81 -0.85
N TYR A 437 24.71 -3.62 0.16
CA TYR A 437 25.42 -4.85 0.52
C TYR A 437 25.51 -5.83 -0.66
N ARG A 438 24.40 -6.12 -1.35
CA ARG A 438 24.38 -7.03 -2.51
C ARG A 438 25.23 -6.50 -3.67
N THR A 439 25.26 -5.19 -3.89
CA THR A 439 26.08 -4.58 -4.95
C THR A 439 27.56 -4.71 -4.64
N SER A 440 27.95 -4.42 -3.40
CA SER A 440 29.33 -4.61 -2.93
C SER A 440 29.77 -6.07 -3.01
N SER A 441 28.96 -7.00 -2.52
CA SER A 441 29.24 -8.45 -2.57
C SER A 441 29.36 -8.97 -4.01
N ARG A 442 28.55 -8.45 -4.94
CA ARG A 442 28.69 -8.80 -6.36
C ARG A 442 29.98 -8.26 -6.97
N ASN A 443 30.40 -7.05 -6.58
CA ASN A 443 31.67 -6.48 -7.03
C ASN A 443 32.87 -7.27 -6.49
N GLU A 444 32.85 -7.63 -5.20
CA GLU A 444 33.86 -8.51 -4.60
C GLU A 444 33.96 -9.85 -5.33
N SER A 445 32.82 -10.49 -5.57
CA SER A 445 32.78 -11.75 -6.32
C SER A 445 33.34 -11.59 -7.74
N HIS A 446 33.03 -10.49 -8.41
CA HIS A 446 33.55 -10.20 -9.75
C HIS A 446 35.09 -10.10 -9.76
N VAL A 447 35.67 -9.34 -8.82
CA VAL A 447 37.13 -9.20 -8.69
C VAL A 447 37.79 -10.55 -8.38
N LEU A 448 37.18 -11.35 -7.51
CA LEU A 448 37.68 -12.70 -7.19
C LEU A 448 37.71 -13.58 -8.45
N TYR A 449 36.62 -13.64 -9.21
CA TYR A 449 36.57 -14.46 -10.43
C TYR A 449 37.54 -13.97 -11.50
N GLU A 450 37.71 -12.66 -11.66
CA GLU A 450 38.67 -12.08 -12.59
C GLU A 450 40.10 -12.46 -12.21
N SER A 451 40.45 -12.34 -10.93
CA SER A 451 41.78 -12.74 -10.43
C SER A 451 42.08 -14.23 -10.61
N MET A 452 41.08 -15.10 -10.42
CA MET A 452 41.20 -16.53 -10.66
C MET A 452 41.32 -16.85 -12.16
N GLY A 453 40.57 -16.14 -13.01
CA GLY A 453 40.65 -16.28 -14.46
C GLY A 453 41.99 -15.82 -15.03
N SER A 454 42.58 -14.77 -14.47
CA SER A 454 43.90 -14.26 -14.82
C SER A 454 45.04 -14.82 -13.97
N TRP A 455 44.82 -15.92 -13.25
CA TRP A 455 45.75 -16.47 -12.25
C TRP A 455 47.17 -16.63 -12.79
N THR A 456 47.32 -17.16 -14.01
CA THR A 456 48.63 -17.36 -14.64
C THR A 456 49.36 -16.04 -14.91
N THR A 457 48.64 -14.95 -15.17
CA THR A 457 49.23 -13.61 -15.36
C THR A 457 49.63 -13.00 -14.02
N VAL A 458 48.80 -13.18 -12.99
CA VAL A 458 49.08 -12.73 -11.62
C VAL A 458 50.32 -13.43 -11.05
N CYS A 459 50.49 -14.73 -11.30
CA CYS A 459 51.65 -15.48 -10.82
C CYS A 459 52.96 -15.21 -11.57
N VAL A 460 52.90 -14.71 -12.81
CA VAL A 460 54.09 -14.50 -13.66
C VAL A 460 54.65 -13.08 -13.57
N SER A 461 53.94 -12.13 -12.94
CA SER A 461 54.47 -10.79 -12.68
C SER A 461 55.70 -10.88 -11.75
N PRO A 462 56.93 -10.57 -12.21
CA PRO A 462 58.08 -10.50 -11.33
C PRO A 462 57.90 -9.27 -10.42
N THR A 463 58.12 -9.47 -9.12
CA THR A 463 58.15 -8.43 -8.08
C THR A 463 59.18 -7.34 -8.36
#